data_AF-A0A511H981-F1
#
_entry.id   AF-A0A511H981-F1
#
_cell.length_a   1.000
_cell.length_b   1.000
_cell.length_c   1.000
_cell.angle_alpha   90.00
_cell.angle_beta   90.00
_cell.angle_gamma   90.00
#
_symmetry.space_group_name_H-M   'P 1'
#
loop_
_entity.id
_entity.type
_entity.pdbx_description
1 polymer ?
#
loop_
_entity_poly.entity_id
_entity_poly.type
_entity_poly.pdbx_seq_one_letter_code
_entity_poly.pdbx_strand_id
1 'polypeptide(L)'
;MALVVSGLVAGCAARPERYGFDSATSACRQNPAVCARMAGEEAVLPGTRALRVAASIGTAGDAALRLLKAEERDAIEEALARCAEDARSTILVERFGGRNPTSEECREEVGRDAQGQPVTWAMKLGIEMHRMALDCARRELSKQRPGGFSVEPRYHRDPRTQTWETLSDKAVQALVQQGRGSELKGSLIPDVVIHAGSPHQALVVYDFKFPCLGDDPSKWRVYPRGHPHAGRTQKFMYELAVGARAFRIIPRWGVLP
;
A
#
# COMPACT_ATOMS: atom_id res chain seq x y z
N MET A 1 3.12 55.82 -29.33
CA MET A 1 2.33 54.62 -29.72
C MET A 1 3.28 53.70 -30.49
N ALA A 2 3.58 52.46 -30.12
CA ALA A 2 2.91 51.52 -29.23
C ALA A 2 3.96 50.66 -28.49
N LEU A 3 3.58 50.22 -27.28
CA LEU A 3 4.24 49.19 -26.49
C LEU A 3 4.00 47.80 -27.11
N VAL A 4 5.01 46.94 -27.12
CA VAL A 4 4.82 45.48 -27.22
C VAL A 4 5.50 44.84 -26.00
N VAL A 5 4.66 44.40 -25.07
CA VAL A 5 5.04 43.61 -23.90
C VAL A 5 5.13 42.15 -24.36
N SER A 6 6.34 41.57 -24.33
CA SER A 6 6.51 40.11 -24.48
C SER A 6 6.29 39.44 -23.14
N GLY A 7 5.15 38.74 -23.01
CA GLY A 7 4.84 37.88 -21.88
C GLY A 7 5.63 36.58 -21.98
N LEU A 8 6.52 36.35 -21.01
CA LEU A 8 7.08 35.04 -20.72
C LEU A 8 6.02 34.21 -19.99
N VAL A 9 5.38 33.29 -20.71
CA VAL A 9 4.51 32.28 -20.09
C VAL A 9 5.42 31.20 -19.51
N ALA A 10 5.48 31.14 -18.18
CA ALA A 10 6.10 30.07 -17.43
C ALA A 10 5.40 28.74 -17.75
N GLY A 11 6.04 27.90 -18.55
CA GLY A 11 5.61 26.53 -18.77
C GLY A 11 5.83 25.72 -17.50
N CYS A 12 4.74 25.31 -16.85
CA CYS A 12 4.73 24.36 -15.75
C CYS A 12 5.47 23.08 -16.18
N ALA A 13 6.62 22.81 -15.59
CA ALA A 13 7.30 21.54 -15.70
C ALA A 13 6.45 20.46 -15.00
N ALA A 14 5.69 19.69 -15.80
CA ALA A 14 5.03 18.48 -15.34
C ALA A 14 6.11 17.48 -14.88
N ARG A 15 6.17 17.21 -13.58
CA ARG A 15 7.05 16.18 -13.01
C ARG A 15 6.52 14.79 -13.42
N PRO A 16 7.38 13.88 -13.92
CA PRO A 16 6.94 12.53 -14.29
C PRO A 16 6.72 11.68 -13.04
N GLU A 17 5.45 11.39 -12.72
CA GLU A 17 5.10 10.32 -11.79
C GLU A 17 5.47 8.97 -12.42
N ARG A 18 6.45 8.27 -11.84
CA ARG A 18 6.83 6.92 -12.28
C ARG A 18 6.95 5.98 -11.09
N TYR A 19 5.85 5.35 -10.65
CA TYR A 19 5.85 3.98 -10.11
C TYR A 19 4.46 3.35 -10.28
N GLY A 20 4.40 2.20 -10.95
CA GLY A 20 3.19 1.40 -11.19
C GLY A 20 2.96 0.33 -10.13
N PHE A 21 3.31 0.61 -8.87
CA PHE A 21 3.20 -0.31 -7.75
C PHE A 21 2.23 0.22 -6.70
N ASP A 22 1.55 -0.70 -6.04
CA ASP A 22 0.44 -0.42 -5.13
C ASP A 22 0.81 0.45 -3.92
N SER A 23 2.02 0.27 -3.40
CA SER A 23 2.62 1.16 -2.42
C SER A 23 4.10 1.30 -2.73
N ALA A 24 4.54 2.50 -3.13
CA ALA A 24 5.97 2.81 -3.27
C ALA A 24 6.75 2.49 -1.98
N THR A 25 6.05 2.51 -0.84
CA THR A 25 6.54 2.28 0.53
C THR A 25 6.83 0.82 0.87
N SER A 26 6.15 -0.16 0.26
CA SER A 26 6.42 -1.60 0.49
C SER A 26 7.38 -2.15 -0.57
N ALA A 27 7.20 -1.74 -1.83
CA ALA A 27 8.06 -2.17 -2.94
C ALA A 27 9.53 -1.72 -2.81
N CYS A 28 9.81 -0.46 -2.42
CA CYS A 28 11.19 0.00 -2.25
C CYS A 28 11.80 -0.34 -0.87
N ARG A 29 10.98 -0.76 0.12
CA ARG A 29 11.47 -1.18 1.44
C ARG A 29 12.05 -2.58 1.44
N GLN A 30 11.42 -3.52 0.73
CA GLN A 30 11.82 -4.93 0.75
C GLN A 30 12.99 -5.24 -0.20
N ASN A 31 13.13 -4.51 -1.32
CA ASN A 31 14.24 -4.72 -2.25
C ASN A 31 14.64 -3.44 -2.99
N PRO A 32 15.63 -2.69 -2.47
CA PRO A 32 16.13 -1.46 -3.12
C PRO A 32 16.63 -1.69 -4.56
N ALA A 33 17.15 -2.89 -4.88
CA ALA A 33 17.62 -3.24 -6.22
C ALA A 33 16.48 -3.40 -7.24
N VAL A 34 15.26 -3.71 -6.79
CA VAL A 34 14.05 -3.79 -7.65
C VAL A 34 13.60 -2.39 -8.09
N CYS A 35 13.80 -1.37 -7.26
CA CYS A 35 13.57 0.03 -7.66
C CYS A 35 14.70 0.54 -8.59
N ALA A 36 15.93 0.00 -8.49
CA ALA A 36 17.08 0.44 -9.29
C ALA A 36 17.19 -0.17 -10.71
N ARG A 37 16.79 -1.44 -10.91
CA ARG A 37 16.98 -2.15 -12.20
C ARG A 37 15.88 -1.96 -13.26
N MET A 38 14.79 -1.27 -12.94
CA MET A 38 13.60 -1.17 -13.81
C MET A 38 13.52 0.12 -14.66
N ALA A 39 14.57 0.94 -14.63
CA ALA A 39 14.71 2.15 -15.45
C ALA A 39 15.30 1.81 -16.82
N GLY A 40 14.50 1.25 -17.74
CA GLY A 40 15.04 0.92 -19.07
C GLY A 40 14.10 0.44 -20.16
N GLU A 41 12.86 0.03 -19.88
CA GLU A 41 11.99 -0.50 -20.94
C GLU A 41 10.68 0.28 -21.06
N GLU A 42 10.62 1.11 -22.11
CA GLU A 42 9.37 1.62 -22.65
C GLU A 42 8.66 0.48 -23.38
N ALA A 43 7.43 0.16 -22.97
CA ALA A 43 6.55 -0.69 -23.76
C ALA A 43 5.16 -0.05 -23.85
N VAL A 44 4.78 0.24 -25.09
CA VAL A 44 3.47 0.70 -25.55
C VAL A 44 2.38 -0.26 -25.07
N LEU A 45 1.38 0.24 -24.35
CA LEU A 45 0.23 -0.53 -23.90
C LEU A 45 -0.78 -0.70 -25.06
N PRO A 46 -1.18 -1.92 -25.46
CA PRO A 46 -2.32 -2.10 -26.34
C PRO A 46 -3.64 -1.90 -25.58
N GLY A 47 -4.62 -1.44 -26.35
CA GLY A 47 -5.94 -0.95 -25.94
C GLY A 47 -6.72 -1.79 -24.92
N THR A 48 -7.45 -1.02 -24.11
CA THR A 48 -8.49 -1.39 -23.16
C THR A 48 -9.49 -2.43 -23.68
N ARG A 49 -9.60 -3.58 -22.99
CA ARG A 49 -10.86 -4.34 -22.84
C ARG A 49 -10.72 -5.40 -21.74
N ALA A 50 -11.48 -5.25 -20.66
CA ALA A 50 -12.05 -6.31 -19.79
C ALA A 50 -12.37 -5.72 -18.40
N LEU A 51 -13.37 -6.14 -17.64
CA LEU A 51 -14.66 -6.79 -17.89
C LEU A 51 -15.39 -6.72 -16.53
N ARG A 52 -16.70 -6.91 -16.53
CA ARG A 52 -17.61 -6.92 -15.37
C ARG A 52 -17.20 -7.96 -14.32
N VAL A 53 -16.59 -7.56 -13.20
CA VAL A 53 -16.36 -8.42 -12.01
C VAL A 53 -16.80 -7.74 -10.70
N ALA A 54 -17.21 -6.48 -10.73
CA ALA A 54 -17.43 -5.68 -9.52
C ALA A 54 -18.67 -6.08 -8.67
N ALA A 55 -19.61 -6.88 -9.20
CA ALA A 55 -20.89 -7.10 -8.51
C ALA A 55 -20.88 -8.22 -7.45
N SER A 56 -19.92 -9.16 -7.49
CA SER A 56 -19.88 -10.33 -6.60
C SER A 56 -19.02 -10.17 -5.35
N ILE A 57 -18.20 -9.11 -5.28
CA ILE A 57 -17.21 -8.92 -4.21
C ILE A 57 -17.89 -8.59 -2.87
N GLY A 58 -18.98 -7.80 -2.89
CA GLY A 58 -19.70 -7.42 -1.67
C GLY A 58 -20.26 -8.63 -0.92
N THR A 59 -20.96 -9.52 -1.63
CA THR A 59 -21.61 -10.68 -1.00
C THR A 59 -20.63 -11.78 -0.61
N ALA A 60 -19.63 -12.06 -1.44
CA ALA A 60 -18.62 -13.08 -1.16
C ALA A 60 -17.67 -12.67 -0.02
N GLY A 61 -17.24 -11.40 0.01
CA GLY A 61 -16.38 -10.87 1.07
C GLY A 61 -17.07 -10.86 2.44
N ASP A 62 -18.35 -10.51 2.50
CA ASP A 62 -19.12 -10.54 3.75
C ASP A 62 -19.33 -11.97 4.26
N ALA A 63 -19.52 -12.94 3.36
CA ALA A 63 -19.59 -14.36 3.71
C ALA A 63 -18.26 -14.88 4.25
N ALA A 64 -17.13 -14.52 3.64
CA ALA A 64 -15.80 -14.88 4.11
C ALA A 64 -15.52 -14.29 5.50
N LEU A 65 -15.82 -13.01 5.71
CA LEU A 65 -15.61 -12.35 7.01
C LEU A 65 -16.38 -13.04 8.15
N ARG A 66 -17.57 -13.59 7.89
CA ARG A 66 -18.37 -14.34 8.89
C ARG A 66 -17.74 -15.66 9.32
N LEU A 67 -16.79 -16.20 8.56
CA LEU A 67 -16.04 -17.40 8.96
C LEU A 67 -15.04 -17.08 10.08
N LEU A 68 -14.60 -15.83 10.19
CA LEU A 68 -13.83 -15.35 11.33
C LEU A 68 -14.80 -15.06 12.47
N LYS A 69 -14.71 -15.81 13.57
CA LYS A 69 -15.58 -15.61 14.75
C LYS A 69 -15.43 -14.17 15.23
N ALA A 70 -16.53 -13.58 15.70
CA ALA A 70 -16.55 -12.17 16.09
C ALA A 70 -15.50 -11.87 17.17
N GLU A 71 -15.37 -12.74 18.16
CA GLU A 71 -14.41 -12.58 19.26
C GLU A 71 -12.96 -12.67 18.77
N GLU A 72 -12.71 -13.56 17.79
CA GLU A 72 -11.38 -13.69 17.18
C GLU A 72 -11.04 -12.47 16.32
N ARG A 73 -12.01 -11.99 15.52
CA ARG A 73 -11.85 -10.77 14.74
C ARG A 73 -11.56 -9.58 15.64
N ASP A 74 -12.35 -9.39 16.68
CA ASP A 74 -12.22 -8.24 17.58
C ASP A 74 -10.85 -8.28 18.30
N ALA A 75 -10.36 -9.45 18.72
CA ALA A 75 -9.02 -9.60 19.30
C ALA A 75 -7.88 -9.28 18.30
N ILE A 76 -8.02 -9.71 17.04
CA ILE A 76 -7.09 -9.37 15.96
C ILE A 76 -7.10 -7.86 15.71
N GLU A 77 -8.26 -7.27 15.54
CA GLU A 77 -8.43 -5.84 15.26
C GLU A 77 -7.89 -4.97 16.39
N GLU A 78 -8.15 -5.35 17.64
CA GLU A 78 -7.61 -4.68 18.81
C GLU A 78 -6.07 -4.77 18.86
N ALA A 79 -5.50 -5.94 18.57
CA ALA A 79 -4.05 -6.12 18.53
C ALA A 79 -3.38 -5.30 17.42
N LEU A 80 -3.97 -5.28 16.22
CA LEU A 80 -3.44 -4.49 15.12
C LEU A 80 -3.60 -2.98 15.39
N ALA A 81 -4.72 -2.54 15.96
CA ALA A 81 -4.92 -1.15 16.36
C ALA A 81 -3.88 -0.70 17.41
N ARG A 82 -3.61 -1.55 18.42
CA ARG A 82 -2.52 -1.29 19.39
C ARG A 82 -1.15 -1.20 18.71
N CYS A 83 -0.84 -2.12 17.78
CA CYS A 83 0.41 -2.05 17.02
C CYS A 83 0.56 -0.74 16.23
N ALA A 84 -0.53 -0.20 15.68
CA ALA A 84 -0.50 1.10 15.00
C ALA A 84 -0.29 2.25 15.99
N GLU A 85 -0.97 2.24 17.14
CA GLU A 85 -0.85 3.29 18.16
C GLU A 85 0.55 3.32 18.80
N ASP A 86 1.09 2.16 19.15
CA ASP A 86 2.42 2.02 19.71
C ASP A 86 3.47 2.51 18.70
N ALA A 87 3.36 2.07 17.44
CA ALA A 87 4.27 2.52 16.38
C ALA A 87 4.26 4.03 16.21
N ARG A 88 3.06 4.66 16.20
CA ARG A 88 2.96 6.11 16.14
C ARG A 88 3.60 6.76 17.36
N SER A 89 3.25 6.30 18.56
CA SER A 89 3.67 6.90 19.82
C SER A 89 5.18 6.83 19.98
N THR A 90 5.80 5.67 19.75
CA THR A 90 7.24 5.48 19.84
C THR A 90 7.98 6.39 18.86
N ILE A 91 7.59 6.39 17.58
CA ILE A 91 8.27 7.21 16.57
C ILE A 91 8.09 8.72 16.85
N LEU A 92 6.93 9.16 17.31
CA LEU A 92 6.74 10.58 17.66
C LEU A 92 7.53 10.99 18.90
N VAL A 93 7.70 10.12 19.89
CA VAL A 93 8.61 10.37 21.02
C VAL A 93 10.03 10.56 20.52
N GLU A 94 10.54 9.66 19.67
CA GLU A 94 11.91 9.72 19.16
C GLU A 94 12.17 10.92 18.24
N ARG A 95 11.21 11.28 17.38
CA ARG A 95 11.41 12.29 16.32
C ARG A 95 10.96 13.69 16.72
N PHE A 96 9.94 13.78 17.57
CA PHE A 96 9.25 15.03 17.90
C PHE A 96 9.07 15.24 19.41
N GLY A 97 9.64 14.40 20.27
CA GLY A 97 9.47 14.54 21.74
C GLY A 97 8.04 14.27 22.20
N GLY A 98 7.28 13.48 21.46
CA GLY A 98 5.92 13.03 21.80
C GLY A 98 4.81 13.96 21.29
N ARG A 99 5.15 15.12 20.72
CA ARG A 99 4.16 16.00 20.09
C ARG A 99 3.80 15.51 18.69
N ASN A 100 2.63 15.95 18.21
CA ASN A 100 2.30 15.79 16.80
C ASN A 100 3.05 16.84 15.96
N PRO A 101 3.54 16.45 14.77
CA PRO A 101 4.14 17.40 13.83
C PRO A 101 3.09 18.37 13.30
N THR A 102 3.53 19.58 12.94
CA THR A 102 2.70 20.57 12.25
C THR A 102 2.57 20.25 10.77
N SER A 103 1.63 20.91 10.09
CA SER A 103 1.45 20.77 8.63
C SER A 103 2.70 21.19 7.84
N GLU A 104 3.42 22.20 8.33
CA GLU A 104 4.67 22.67 7.71
C GLU A 104 5.79 21.65 7.89
N GLU A 105 5.99 21.16 9.12
CA GLU A 105 6.99 20.13 9.42
C GLU A 105 6.74 18.86 8.59
N CYS A 106 5.48 18.42 8.47
CA CYS A 106 5.13 17.27 7.64
C CYS A 106 5.57 17.41 6.16
N ARG A 107 5.61 18.62 5.62
CA ARG A 107 6.00 18.91 4.23
C ARG A 107 7.49 19.16 4.05
N GLU A 108 8.23 19.40 5.12
CA GLU A 108 9.65 19.67 5.07
C GLU A 108 10.42 18.49 4.45
N GLU A 109 11.34 18.78 3.54
CA GLU A 109 12.22 17.80 2.92
C GLU A 109 13.36 17.43 3.88
N VAL A 110 13.48 16.14 4.18
CA VAL A 110 14.44 15.60 5.16
C VAL A 110 15.51 14.71 4.53
N GLY A 111 15.52 14.63 3.21
CA GLY A 111 16.48 13.85 2.45
C GLY A 111 16.03 13.58 1.02
N ARG A 112 16.75 12.68 0.38
CA ARG A 112 16.42 12.16 -0.95
C ARG A 112 16.41 10.64 -0.94
N ASP A 113 15.57 10.03 -1.75
CA ASP A 113 15.55 8.58 -1.96
C ASP A 113 16.69 8.13 -2.90
N ALA A 114 16.77 6.82 -3.15
CA ALA A 114 17.79 6.24 -4.02
C ALA A 114 17.71 6.73 -5.49
N GLN A 115 16.59 7.34 -5.87
CA GLN A 115 16.34 7.91 -7.19
C GLN A 115 16.47 9.45 -7.18
N GLY A 116 16.99 10.01 -6.09
CA GLY A 116 17.20 11.45 -5.93
C GLY A 116 15.92 12.25 -5.68
N GLN A 117 14.76 11.60 -5.50
CA GLN A 117 13.51 12.30 -5.24
C GLN A 117 13.47 12.78 -3.80
N PRO A 118 12.90 13.97 -3.53
CA PRO A 118 12.80 14.50 -2.19
C PRO A 118 11.92 13.60 -1.31
N VAL A 119 12.37 13.38 -0.08
CA VAL A 119 11.63 12.66 0.96
C VAL A 119 11.21 13.67 2.01
N THR A 120 9.91 13.74 2.30
CA THR A 120 9.39 14.63 3.36
C THR A 120 9.28 13.94 4.71
N TRP A 121 9.13 14.69 5.80
CA TRP A 121 8.80 14.11 7.11
C TRP A 121 7.56 13.23 7.07
N ALA A 122 6.50 13.63 6.36
CA ALA A 122 5.29 12.80 6.24
C ALA A 122 5.60 11.42 5.65
N MET A 123 6.45 11.36 4.62
CA MET A 123 6.88 10.10 4.02
C MET A 123 7.74 9.29 4.99
N LYS A 124 8.72 9.93 5.62
CA LYS A 124 9.66 9.29 6.54
C LYS A 124 8.95 8.70 7.77
N LEU A 125 8.11 9.49 8.44
CA LEU A 125 7.32 9.03 9.58
C LEU A 125 6.39 7.89 9.18
N GLY A 126 5.71 8.01 8.04
CA GLY A 126 4.85 6.96 7.51
C GLY A 126 5.60 5.65 7.30
N ILE A 127 6.81 5.68 6.71
CA ILE A 127 7.67 4.50 6.51
C ILE A 127 8.09 3.88 7.85
N GLU A 128 8.58 4.70 8.79
CA GLU A 128 9.13 4.24 10.08
C GLU A 128 8.03 3.60 10.94
N MET A 129 6.90 4.28 11.10
CA MET A 129 5.75 3.78 11.86
C MET A 129 5.18 2.51 11.24
N HIS A 130 5.03 2.50 9.91
CA HIS A 130 4.50 1.33 9.22
C HIS A 130 5.40 0.10 9.38
N ARG A 131 6.73 0.26 9.28
CA ARG A 131 7.66 -0.84 9.53
C ARG A 131 7.51 -1.38 10.95
N MET A 132 7.47 -0.51 11.95
CA MET A 132 7.30 -0.91 13.35
C MET A 132 5.97 -1.62 13.61
N ALA A 133 4.88 -1.13 13.01
CA ALA A 133 3.55 -1.74 13.14
C ALA A 133 3.47 -3.12 12.50
N LEU A 134 4.09 -3.33 11.33
CA LEU A 134 4.17 -4.65 10.71
C LEU A 134 4.95 -5.66 11.56
N ASP A 135 6.07 -5.24 12.14
CA ASP A 135 6.86 -6.09 13.03
C ASP A 135 6.05 -6.47 14.28
N CYS A 136 5.28 -5.53 14.83
CA CYS A 136 4.33 -5.80 15.91
C CYS A 136 3.22 -6.77 15.49
N ALA A 137 2.55 -6.50 14.38
CA ALA A 137 1.46 -7.31 13.84
C ALA A 137 1.91 -8.76 13.61
N ARG A 138 3.11 -8.96 13.05
CA ARG A 138 3.68 -10.29 12.86
C ARG A 138 3.83 -11.04 14.18
N ARG A 139 4.35 -10.40 15.22
CA ARG A 139 4.53 -11.03 16.54
C ARG A 139 3.19 -11.38 17.20
N GLU A 140 2.23 -10.45 17.18
CA GLU A 140 0.93 -10.65 17.82
C GLU A 140 0.10 -11.71 17.10
N LEU A 141 0.03 -11.66 15.77
CA LEU A 141 -0.69 -12.65 14.98
C LEU A 141 -0.05 -14.03 15.02
N SER A 142 1.29 -14.12 15.17
CA SER A 142 1.96 -15.41 15.36
C SER A 142 1.54 -16.11 16.66
N LYS A 143 1.13 -15.36 17.68
CA LYS A 143 0.61 -15.92 18.94
C LYS A 143 -0.87 -16.28 18.82
N GLN A 144 -1.66 -15.39 18.23
CA GLN A 144 -3.12 -15.51 18.19
C GLN A 144 -3.61 -16.49 17.13
N ARG A 145 -2.96 -16.50 15.95
CA ARG A 145 -3.37 -17.29 14.79
C ARG A 145 -2.16 -17.85 14.03
N PRO A 146 -1.38 -18.76 14.62
CA PRO A 146 -0.19 -19.34 13.98
C PRO A 146 -0.51 -19.88 12.58
N GLY A 147 0.20 -19.40 11.57
CA GLY A 147 0.02 -19.83 10.19
C GLY A 147 -1.28 -19.39 9.51
N GLY A 148 -2.20 -18.69 10.18
CA GLY A 148 -3.48 -18.25 9.62
C GLY A 148 -3.51 -16.79 9.14
N PHE A 149 -2.34 -16.20 8.88
CA PHE A 149 -2.20 -14.86 8.33
C PHE A 149 -1.02 -14.77 7.36
N SER A 150 -0.95 -13.69 6.59
CA SER A 150 0.19 -13.28 5.79
C SER A 150 0.46 -11.80 6.03
N VAL A 151 1.74 -11.42 6.10
CA VAL A 151 2.18 -10.02 6.21
C VAL A 151 2.86 -9.61 4.91
N GLU A 152 2.40 -8.51 4.33
CA GLU A 152 2.79 -8.00 3.02
C GLU A 152 2.74 -9.06 1.89
N PRO A 153 1.68 -9.92 1.77
CA PRO A 153 1.58 -10.84 0.64
C PRO A 153 1.42 -10.08 -0.67
N ARG A 154 2.09 -10.55 -1.72
CA ARG A 154 1.95 -9.96 -3.06
C ARG A 154 0.88 -10.66 -3.87
N TYR A 155 -0.12 -9.91 -4.33
CA TYR A 155 -1.11 -10.36 -5.29
C TYR A 155 -0.76 -9.82 -6.67
N HIS A 156 -0.63 -10.71 -7.63
CA HIS A 156 -0.38 -10.39 -9.03
C HIS A 156 -1.51 -10.93 -9.89
N ARG A 157 -1.78 -10.24 -11.00
CA ARG A 157 -2.77 -10.68 -11.96
C ARG A 157 -2.04 -11.32 -13.13
N ASP A 158 -2.10 -12.65 -13.23
CA ASP A 158 -1.43 -13.37 -14.30
C ASP A 158 -1.93 -12.81 -15.65
N PRO A 159 -1.02 -12.36 -16.54
CA PRO A 159 -1.40 -11.68 -17.76
C PRO A 159 -2.10 -12.61 -18.77
N ARG A 160 -1.87 -13.92 -18.69
CA ARG A 160 -2.43 -14.94 -19.59
C ARG A 160 -3.83 -15.36 -19.14
N THR A 161 -4.00 -15.70 -17.87
CA THR A 161 -5.28 -16.20 -17.33
C THR A 161 -6.19 -15.09 -16.84
N GLN A 162 -5.63 -13.89 -16.64
CA GLN A 162 -6.34 -12.72 -16.08
C GLN A 162 -6.84 -12.92 -14.64
N THR A 163 -6.37 -13.98 -13.96
CA THR A 163 -6.73 -14.33 -12.58
C THR A 163 -5.75 -13.72 -11.58
N TRP A 164 -6.23 -13.44 -10.37
CA TRP A 164 -5.39 -12.99 -9.28
C TRP A 164 -4.77 -14.19 -8.54
N GLU A 165 -3.48 -14.10 -8.27
CA GLU A 165 -2.71 -15.12 -7.58
C GLU A 165 -1.70 -14.50 -6.62
N THR A 166 -1.30 -15.25 -5.59
CA THR A 166 -0.24 -14.85 -4.68
C THR A 166 1.13 -15.20 -5.28
N LEU A 167 2.06 -14.25 -5.26
CA LEU A 167 3.45 -14.48 -5.65
C LEU A 167 4.34 -14.63 -4.42
N SER A 168 5.14 -15.70 -4.41
CA SER A 168 6.21 -15.85 -3.42
C SER A 168 7.38 -14.92 -3.71
N ASP A 169 8.16 -14.58 -2.67
CA ASP A 169 9.37 -13.77 -2.82
C ASP A 169 10.36 -14.39 -3.80
N LYS A 170 10.46 -15.72 -3.83
CA LYS A 170 11.29 -16.46 -4.79
C LYS A 170 10.83 -16.24 -6.24
N ALA A 171 9.51 -16.25 -6.48
CA ALA A 171 8.96 -15.98 -7.81
C ALA A 171 9.20 -14.53 -8.23
N VAL A 172 9.03 -13.57 -7.31
CA VAL A 172 9.34 -12.16 -7.54
C VAL A 172 10.82 -11.97 -7.90
N GLN A 173 11.73 -12.58 -7.13
CA GLN A 173 13.17 -12.53 -7.42
C GLN A 173 13.51 -13.16 -8.76
N ALA A 174 12.89 -14.28 -9.12
CA ALA A 174 13.11 -14.92 -10.40
C ALA A 174 12.67 -14.02 -11.57
N LEU A 175 11.50 -13.40 -11.49
CA LEU A 175 11.04 -12.44 -12.51
C LEU A 175 12.03 -11.28 -12.68
N VAL A 176 12.52 -10.72 -11.58
CA VAL A 176 13.49 -9.62 -11.60
C VAL A 176 14.84 -10.06 -12.20
N GLN A 177 15.34 -11.24 -11.81
CA GLN A 177 16.59 -11.79 -12.34
C GLN A 177 16.53 -12.10 -13.83
N GLN A 178 15.35 -12.45 -14.34
CA GLN A 178 15.08 -12.71 -15.76
C GLN A 178 14.85 -11.42 -16.58
N GLY A 179 14.94 -10.23 -15.97
CA GLY A 179 14.62 -8.95 -16.65
C GLY A 179 13.11 -8.72 -16.83
N ARG A 180 12.26 -9.58 -16.27
CA ARG A 180 10.80 -9.58 -16.41
C ARG A 180 10.09 -8.85 -15.28
N GLY A 181 10.77 -7.91 -14.62
CA GLY A 181 10.19 -7.16 -13.50
C GLY A 181 8.99 -6.30 -13.91
N SER A 182 8.82 -6.01 -15.20
CA SER A 182 7.68 -5.25 -15.74
C SER A 182 6.37 -6.00 -15.55
N GLU A 183 6.40 -7.33 -15.44
CA GLU A 183 5.25 -8.17 -15.12
C GLU A 183 4.74 -7.93 -13.69
N LEU A 184 5.58 -7.44 -12.77
CA LEU A 184 5.15 -7.10 -11.42
C LEU A 184 4.34 -5.79 -11.37
N LYS A 185 4.25 -5.05 -12.48
CA LYS A 185 3.53 -3.79 -12.55
C LYS A 185 2.04 -4.02 -12.27
N GLY A 186 1.47 -3.23 -11.35
CA GLY A 186 0.09 -3.39 -10.90
C GLY A 186 -0.11 -4.53 -9.89
N SER A 187 0.94 -5.20 -9.43
CA SER A 187 0.80 -6.10 -8.27
C SER A 187 0.40 -5.31 -7.02
N LEU A 188 -0.42 -5.92 -6.18
CA LEU A 188 -0.94 -5.35 -4.94
C LEU A 188 -0.25 -5.99 -3.73
N ILE A 189 -0.04 -5.20 -2.67
CA ILE A 189 0.63 -5.66 -1.44
C ILE A 189 -0.11 -5.06 -0.24
N PRO A 190 -1.24 -5.68 0.19
CA PRO A 190 -1.86 -5.33 1.45
C PRO A 190 -0.93 -5.66 2.63
N ASP A 191 -1.06 -4.93 3.73
CA ASP A 191 -0.17 -5.10 4.88
C ASP A 191 -0.40 -6.42 5.61
N VAL A 192 -1.66 -6.79 5.84
CA VAL A 192 -2.03 -8.03 6.52
C VAL A 192 -3.24 -8.66 5.83
N VAL A 193 -3.17 -9.97 5.61
CA VAL A 193 -4.32 -10.77 5.18
C VAL A 193 -4.52 -11.91 6.16
N ILE A 194 -5.72 -11.99 6.74
CA ILE A 194 -6.14 -13.13 7.58
C ILE A 194 -6.79 -14.16 6.68
N HIS A 195 -6.50 -15.44 6.91
CA HIS A 195 -7.00 -16.53 6.08
C HIS A 195 -7.42 -17.75 6.91
N ALA A 196 -8.28 -18.60 6.35
CA ALA A 196 -8.90 -19.75 7.03
C ALA A 196 -7.96 -20.96 7.27
N GLY A 197 -6.68 -20.85 6.89
CA GLY A 197 -5.69 -21.93 6.98
C GLY A 197 -4.80 -22.03 5.75
N SER A 198 -5.22 -21.46 4.61
CA SER A 198 -4.37 -21.30 3.43
C SER A 198 -4.47 -19.87 2.87
N PRO A 199 -3.40 -19.31 2.26
CA PRO A 199 -3.44 -17.97 1.66
C PRO A 199 -4.52 -17.75 0.59
N HIS A 200 -5.07 -18.82 0.00
CA HIS A 200 -6.15 -18.75 -0.99
C HIS A 200 -7.56 -18.62 -0.36
N GLN A 201 -7.67 -18.78 0.96
CA GLN A 201 -8.92 -18.66 1.70
C GLN A 201 -8.91 -17.41 2.57
N ALA A 202 -8.67 -16.26 1.92
CA ALA A 202 -8.65 -14.98 2.60
C ALA A 202 -10.02 -14.66 3.22
N LEU A 203 -10.00 -14.19 4.47
CA LEU A 203 -11.17 -13.82 5.25
C LEU A 203 -11.31 -12.29 5.33
N VAL A 204 -10.19 -11.60 5.54
CA VAL A 204 -10.16 -10.14 5.69
C VAL A 204 -8.76 -9.58 5.39
N VAL A 205 -8.74 -8.36 4.86
CA VAL A 205 -7.54 -7.57 4.56
C VAL A 205 -7.48 -6.36 5.50
N TYR A 206 -6.31 -6.13 6.09
CA TYR A 206 -6.02 -4.93 6.87
C TYR A 206 -4.81 -4.19 6.27
N ASP A 207 -4.92 -2.86 6.21
CA ASP A 207 -3.88 -1.98 5.68
C ASP A 207 -3.64 -0.80 6.64
N PHE A 208 -2.42 -0.68 7.16
CA PHE A 208 -2.04 0.37 8.07
C PHE A 208 -1.84 1.70 7.36
N LYS A 209 -2.43 2.75 7.93
CA LYS A 209 -2.29 4.12 7.45
C LYS A 209 -1.76 5.02 8.56
N PHE A 210 -0.63 5.66 8.30
CA PHE A 210 0.04 6.58 9.21
C PHE A 210 0.02 8.00 8.65
N PRO A 211 -1.08 8.75 8.84
CA PRO A 211 -1.10 10.17 8.51
C PRO A 211 -0.08 10.91 9.38
N CYS A 212 0.62 11.89 8.79
CA CYS A 212 1.55 12.71 9.55
C CYS A 212 0.78 13.56 10.59
N LEU A 213 -0.30 14.20 10.15
CA LEU A 213 -1.22 14.94 11.00
C LEU A 213 -2.08 13.99 11.85
N GLY A 214 -2.36 14.39 13.09
CA GLY A 214 -3.01 13.53 14.09
C GLY A 214 -4.54 13.43 13.97
N ASP A 215 -5.16 14.25 13.13
CA ASP A 215 -6.61 14.44 13.00
C ASP A 215 -7.17 14.05 11.62
N ASP A 216 -6.34 13.49 10.73
CA ASP A 216 -6.77 13.07 9.40
C ASP A 216 -6.98 11.55 9.33
N PRO A 217 -8.22 11.04 9.28
CA PRO A 217 -8.48 9.64 8.99
C PRO A 217 -8.25 9.36 7.49
N SER A 218 -6.97 9.37 7.09
CA SER A 218 -6.49 9.32 5.71
C SER A 218 -7.26 8.35 4.83
N LYS A 219 -7.98 8.87 3.83
CA LYS A 219 -8.84 8.07 2.94
C LYS A 219 -8.03 7.00 2.19
N TRP A 220 -8.71 5.95 1.74
CA TRP A 220 -8.14 5.03 0.77
C TRP A 220 -7.60 5.81 -0.44
N ARG A 221 -6.33 5.57 -0.78
CA ARG A 221 -5.68 6.21 -1.92
C ARG A 221 -6.42 5.86 -3.21
N VAL A 222 -6.62 6.86 -4.06
CA VAL A 222 -7.00 6.65 -5.46
C VAL A 222 -5.72 6.56 -6.28
N TYR A 223 -5.59 5.55 -7.14
CA TYR A 223 -4.41 5.43 -7.99
C TYR A 223 -4.37 6.57 -9.02
N PRO A 224 -3.21 7.21 -9.21
CA PRO A 224 -3.08 8.35 -10.10
C PRO A 224 -3.18 7.92 -11.58
N ARG A 225 -3.29 8.92 -12.46
CA ARG A 225 -3.27 8.71 -13.91
C ARG A 225 -1.95 8.06 -14.33
N GLY A 226 -1.99 7.09 -15.23
CA GLY A 226 -0.81 6.36 -15.70
C GLY A 226 -0.44 5.13 -14.86
N HIS A 227 -1.07 4.94 -13.70
CA HIS A 227 -1.02 3.68 -12.96
C HIS A 227 -1.89 2.60 -13.64
N PRO A 228 -1.53 1.30 -13.62
CA PRO A 228 -2.38 0.22 -14.16
C PRO A 228 -3.82 0.22 -13.60
N HIS A 229 -3.99 0.69 -12.37
CA HIS A 229 -5.28 0.76 -11.66
C HIS A 229 -5.85 2.18 -11.58
N ALA A 230 -5.41 3.08 -12.47
CA ALA A 230 -5.77 4.51 -12.43
C ALA A 230 -7.28 4.74 -12.21
N GLY A 231 -7.60 5.66 -11.30
CA GLY A 231 -8.99 6.02 -10.97
C GLY A 231 -9.73 5.01 -10.07
N ARG A 232 -9.11 3.88 -9.71
CA ARG A 232 -9.64 2.97 -8.67
C ARG A 232 -9.09 3.33 -7.30
N THR A 233 -9.83 3.00 -6.25
CA THR A 233 -9.32 3.06 -4.88
C THR A 233 -8.49 1.83 -4.58
N GLN A 234 -7.51 1.97 -3.70
CA GLN A 234 -6.73 0.84 -3.19
C GLN A 234 -7.63 -0.20 -2.53
N LYS A 235 -8.63 0.23 -1.75
CA LYS A 235 -9.66 -0.67 -1.18
C LYS A 235 -10.26 -1.58 -2.24
N PHE A 236 -10.80 -0.98 -3.31
CA PHE A 236 -11.46 -1.72 -4.36
C PHE A 236 -10.52 -2.75 -5.00
N MET A 237 -9.25 -2.37 -5.21
CA MET A 237 -8.27 -3.26 -5.79
C MET A 237 -7.91 -4.42 -4.86
N TYR A 238 -7.76 -4.19 -3.56
CA TYR A 238 -7.58 -5.26 -2.58
C TYR A 238 -8.77 -6.21 -2.53
N GLU A 239 -9.98 -5.67 -2.41
CA GLU A 239 -11.18 -6.52 -2.34
C GLU A 239 -11.38 -7.33 -3.63
N LEU A 240 -11.05 -6.76 -4.79
CA LEU A 240 -11.07 -7.45 -6.08
C LEU A 240 -10.00 -8.55 -6.18
N ALA A 241 -8.76 -8.26 -5.77
CA ALA A 241 -7.65 -9.19 -5.95
C ALA A 241 -7.63 -10.33 -4.94
N VAL A 242 -8.00 -10.01 -3.70
CA VAL A 242 -7.97 -10.95 -2.57
C VAL A 242 -9.30 -11.69 -2.45
N GLY A 243 -10.42 -11.08 -2.88
CA GLY A 243 -11.76 -11.65 -2.70
C GLY A 243 -12.30 -11.52 -1.28
N ALA A 244 -11.71 -10.65 -0.45
CA ALA A 244 -12.07 -10.43 0.94
C ALA A 244 -12.25 -8.93 1.24
N ARG A 245 -13.04 -8.61 2.27
CA ARG A 245 -13.25 -7.22 2.72
C ARG A 245 -11.94 -6.57 3.16
N ALA A 246 -11.76 -5.30 2.84
CA ALA A 246 -10.57 -4.54 3.21
C ALA A 246 -10.88 -3.38 4.17
N PHE A 247 -10.04 -3.24 5.20
CA PHE A 247 -10.13 -2.22 6.22
C PHE A 247 -8.80 -1.49 6.40
N ARG A 248 -8.87 -0.21 6.76
CA ARG A 248 -7.72 0.60 7.19
C ARG A 248 -7.54 0.47 8.69
N ILE A 249 -6.29 0.50 9.14
CA ILE A 249 -5.95 0.65 10.54
C ILE A 249 -5.23 1.96 10.71
N ILE A 250 -5.81 2.87 11.49
CA ILE A 250 -5.27 4.21 11.71
C ILE A 250 -5.05 4.39 13.22
N PRO A 251 -3.85 4.82 13.66
CA PRO A 251 -3.60 5.16 15.07
C PRO A 251 -4.69 6.10 15.60
N ARG A 252 -5.09 5.92 16.86
CA ARG A 252 -6.20 6.62 17.58
C ARG A 252 -7.62 6.33 17.08
N TRP A 253 -7.79 5.90 15.83
CA TRP A 253 -9.10 5.63 15.25
C TRP A 253 -9.44 4.14 15.22
N GLY A 254 -8.43 3.27 15.25
CA GLY A 254 -8.60 1.83 15.15
C GLY A 254 -8.91 1.38 13.72
N VAL A 255 -9.85 0.45 13.59
CA VAL A 255 -10.20 -0.18 12.31
C VAL A 255 -11.35 0.57 11.63
N LEU A 256 -11.12 0.98 10.38
CA LEU A 256 -12.07 1.76 9.58
C LEU A 256 -12.32 1.10 8.22
N PRO A 257 -13.54 1.17 7.66
CA PRO A 257 -13.83 0.67 6.32
C PRO A 257 -13.14 1.49 5.22
#